data_AF-A0A1V3WVA2-F1
#
_entry.id   AF-A0A1V3WVA2-F1
#
_cell.length_a   1.000
_cell.length_b   1.000
_cell.length_c   1.000
_cell.angle_alpha   90.00
_cell.angle_beta   90.00
_cell.angle_gamma   90.00
#
_symmetry.space_group_name_H-M   'P 1'
#
loop_
_entity.id
_entity.type
_entity.pdbx_description
1 polymer ?
#
loop_
_entity_poly.entity_id
_entity_poly.type
_entity_poly.pdbx_seq_one_letter_code
_entity_poly.pdbx_strand_id
1 'polypeptide(L)'
;MNLTHDNLVELTDLTDGANVRRRPITDVDAWLDGLDYDVRPALHALGELLVGVAEREGAESADRFTARCLGAADCGHLLDEERELNPVSRLTTALALAEWIEEHEPVCEIGPGECTHPPKWTQTEIGGRRYRHPLCLSVHFPAGTLLDETGCVIRIETRETVMYSAEVSAYVTPDNQAHARAVLDRIADRANELNPYRGRAVRATNRHGLSFAVIDLPATATRRNVIVADEVWPRSTSV
;
A
#
# COMPACT_ATOMS: atom_id res chain seq x y z
N MET A 1 61.38 -22.23 -7.39
CA MET A 1 61.97 -21.24 -8.33
C MET A 1 61.50 -19.88 -7.86
N ASN A 2 62.46 -19.02 -7.50
CA ASN A 2 62.30 -17.85 -6.65
C ASN A 2 61.67 -16.63 -7.35
N LEU A 3 60.99 -15.81 -6.55
CA LEU A 3 60.55 -14.44 -6.82
C LEU A 3 61.74 -13.47 -7.06
N THR A 4 61.57 -12.53 -7.98
CA THR A 4 62.11 -11.14 -7.98
C THR A 4 61.19 -10.32 -8.91
N HIS A 5 60.34 -9.42 -8.40
CA HIS A 5 60.58 -7.97 -8.23
C HIS A 5 61.15 -7.29 -9.48
N ASP A 6 60.29 -6.77 -10.36
CA ASP A 6 60.33 -5.38 -10.87
C ASP A 6 59.34 -5.15 -12.02
N ASN A 7 58.20 -4.54 -11.68
CA ASN A 7 57.61 -3.34 -12.29
C ASN A 7 56.16 -3.21 -11.81
N LEU A 8 56.05 -2.89 -10.52
CA LEU A 8 54.91 -2.25 -9.90
C LEU A 8 55.06 -0.74 -10.17
N VAL A 9 54.63 -0.28 -11.34
CA VAL A 9 54.45 1.16 -11.63
C VAL A 9 53.14 1.33 -12.39
N GLU A 10 52.24 2.09 -11.75
CA GLU A 10 51.10 2.81 -12.31
C GLU A 10 49.90 2.01 -12.82
N LEU A 11 49.19 1.39 -11.87
CA LEU A 11 47.74 1.13 -11.98
C LEU A 11 46.92 2.11 -11.11
N THR A 12 47.51 3.27 -10.80
CA THR A 12 46.94 4.30 -9.91
C THR A 12 46.32 5.49 -10.64
N ASP A 13 46.12 5.45 -11.95
CA ASP A 13 45.64 6.62 -12.72
C ASP A 13 44.21 6.49 -13.29
N LEU A 14 43.38 5.59 -12.74
CA LEU A 14 41.94 5.55 -13.04
C LEU A 14 41.06 6.12 -11.92
N THR A 15 41.67 6.79 -10.93
CA THR A 15 40.96 7.56 -9.91
C THR A 15 41.38 9.02 -9.93
N ASP A 16 41.27 9.67 -11.09
CA ASP A 16 41.10 11.12 -11.14
C ASP A 16 39.66 11.46 -11.59
N GLY A 17 38.72 11.25 -10.67
CA GLY A 17 38.30 12.35 -9.81
C GLY A 17 38.04 13.73 -10.42
N ALA A 18 37.92 13.89 -11.74
CA ALA A 18 37.40 15.11 -12.33
C ALA A 18 35.90 15.15 -12.05
N ASN A 19 35.57 15.90 -11.02
CA ASN A 19 34.29 16.47 -10.69
C ASN A 19 33.73 17.20 -11.94
N VAL A 20 33.24 16.46 -12.93
CA VAL A 20 32.48 17.00 -14.06
C VAL A 20 31.16 17.42 -13.45
N ARG A 21 31.18 18.63 -12.87
CA ARG A 21 29.99 19.35 -12.45
C ARG A 21 29.00 19.19 -13.59
N ARG A 22 27.86 18.54 -13.30
CA ARG A 22 26.74 18.52 -14.25
C ARG A 22 26.50 19.98 -14.64
N ARG A 23 26.91 20.35 -15.86
CA ARG A 23 26.60 21.66 -16.40
C ARG A 23 25.19 21.55 -16.94
N PRO A 24 24.21 22.27 -16.38
CA PRO A 24 22.89 22.27 -16.95
C PRO A 24 23.00 22.68 -18.42
N ILE A 25 22.36 21.92 -19.30
CA ILE A 25 22.23 22.29 -20.70
C ILE A 25 21.28 23.48 -20.73
N THR A 26 21.83 24.68 -20.91
CA THR A 26 21.06 25.93 -20.94
C THR A 26 20.52 26.25 -22.32
N ASP A 27 21.12 25.66 -23.36
CA ASP A 27 20.74 25.79 -24.76
C ASP A 27 20.96 24.42 -25.42
N VAL A 28 19.85 23.78 -25.79
CA VAL A 28 19.85 22.41 -26.33
C VAL A 28 20.32 22.40 -27.78
N ASP A 29 19.97 23.41 -28.56
CA ASP A 29 20.30 23.46 -30.00
C ASP A 29 21.79 23.69 -30.20
N ALA A 30 22.37 24.67 -29.49
CA ALA A 30 23.80 24.93 -29.53
C ALA A 30 24.62 23.74 -28.97
N TRP A 31 24.07 23.03 -27.98
CA TRP A 31 24.69 21.82 -27.45
C TRP A 31 24.66 20.68 -28.50
N LEU A 32 23.54 20.48 -29.18
CA LEU A 32 23.41 19.46 -30.24
C LEU A 32 24.25 19.78 -31.48
N ASP A 33 24.46 21.06 -31.81
CA ASP A 33 25.31 21.51 -32.92
C ASP A 33 26.80 21.30 -32.64
N GLY A 34 27.21 21.29 -31.36
CA GLY A 34 28.59 21.06 -30.93
C GLY A 34 28.99 19.57 -30.83
N LEU A 35 28.09 18.65 -31.15
CA LEU A 35 28.34 17.21 -31.11
C LEU A 35 28.85 16.68 -32.46
N ASP A 36 29.64 15.61 -32.41
CA ASP A 36 30.08 14.91 -33.60
C ASP A 36 28.89 14.44 -34.45
N TYR A 37 29.07 14.42 -35.76
CA TYR A 37 28.00 14.18 -36.75
C TYR A 37 27.24 12.87 -36.51
N ASP A 38 27.91 11.83 -36.01
CA ASP A 38 27.30 10.51 -35.75
C ASP A 38 26.54 10.44 -34.42
N VAL A 39 26.78 11.39 -33.50
CA VAL A 39 26.14 11.43 -32.18
C VAL A 39 24.74 12.03 -32.26
N ARG A 40 24.53 13.03 -33.13
CA ARG A 40 23.24 13.68 -33.31
C ARG A 40 22.14 12.71 -33.80
N PRO A 41 22.36 11.87 -34.83
CA PRO A 41 21.39 10.84 -35.23
C PRO A 41 21.10 9.82 -34.12
N ALA A 42 22.11 9.43 -33.33
CA ALA A 42 21.94 8.51 -32.22
C ALA A 42 21.09 9.12 -31.09
N LEU A 43 21.32 10.38 -30.73
CA LEU A 43 20.51 11.10 -29.75
C LEU A 43 19.09 11.35 -30.25
N HIS A 44 18.90 11.62 -31.54
CA HIS A 44 17.57 11.74 -32.13
C HIS A 44 16.83 10.40 -32.10
N ALA A 45 17.48 9.29 -32.45
CA ALA A 45 16.87 7.96 -32.35
C ALA A 45 16.53 7.58 -30.90
N LEU A 46 17.38 7.99 -29.94
CA LEU A 46 17.11 7.81 -28.52
C LEU A 46 15.97 8.71 -28.04
N GLY A 47 15.86 9.95 -28.53
CA GLY A 47 14.74 10.85 -28.28
C GLY A 47 13.42 10.27 -28.80
N GLU A 48 13.38 9.82 -30.05
CA GLU A 48 12.22 9.15 -30.66
C GLU A 48 11.85 7.86 -29.91
N LEU A 49 12.84 7.09 -29.47
CA LEU A 49 12.59 5.90 -28.65
C LEU A 49 12.00 6.27 -27.29
N LEU A 50 12.52 7.30 -26.62
CA LEU A 50 12.00 7.75 -25.33
C LEU A 50 10.58 8.33 -25.45
N VAL A 51 10.31 9.10 -26.50
CA VAL A 51 8.97 9.62 -26.83
C VAL A 51 8.03 8.44 -27.13
N GLY A 52 8.41 7.53 -28.02
CA GLY A 52 7.60 6.36 -28.34
C GLY A 52 7.38 5.38 -27.18
N VAL A 53 8.29 5.34 -26.21
CA VAL A 53 8.11 4.61 -24.94
C VAL A 53 7.18 5.36 -23.98
N ALA A 54 7.27 6.68 -23.91
CA ALA A 54 6.42 7.52 -23.07
C ALA A 54 4.97 7.61 -23.59
N GLU A 55 4.78 7.60 -24.91
CA GLU A 55 3.47 7.65 -25.60
C GLU A 55 2.77 6.30 -25.65
N ARG A 56 3.49 5.20 -25.39
CA ARG A 56 2.86 3.88 -25.26
C ARG A 56 1.94 3.95 -24.04
N GLU A 57 0.63 3.87 -24.25
CA GLU A 57 -0.36 3.78 -23.16
C GLU A 57 -0.04 2.58 -22.28
N GLY A 58 0.78 2.81 -21.25
CA GLY A 58 1.06 1.84 -20.21
C GLY A 58 -0.19 1.60 -19.38
N ALA A 59 -0.22 0.46 -18.69
CA ALA A 59 -1.25 0.20 -17.69
C ALA A 59 -1.35 1.39 -16.72
N GLU A 60 -2.57 1.78 -16.40
CA GLU A 60 -2.81 2.89 -15.48
C GLU A 60 -2.12 2.61 -14.13
N SER A 61 -1.50 3.63 -13.54
CA SER A 61 -0.92 3.53 -12.20
C SER A 61 -1.94 3.87 -11.11
N ALA A 62 -1.69 3.45 -9.87
CA ALA A 62 -2.52 3.81 -8.72
C ALA A 62 -2.68 5.34 -8.57
N ASP A 63 -1.61 6.09 -8.80
CA ASP A 63 -1.65 7.56 -8.72
C ASP A 63 -2.45 8.17 -9.87
N ARG A 64 -2.27 7.68 -11.10
CA ARG A 64 -3.04 8.17 -12.26
C ARG A 64 -4.52 7.85 -12.10
N PHE A 65 -4.84 6.64 -11.63
CA PHE A 65 -6.20 6.22 -11.28
C PHE A 65 -6.82 7.19 -10.25
N THR A 66 -6.10 7.45 -9.15
CA THR A 66 -6.58 8.31 -8.07
C THR A 66 -6.81 9.74 -8.54
N ALA A 67 -5.86 10.33 -9.27
CA ALA A 67 -5.98 11.67 -9.83
C ALA A 67 -7.16 11.78 -10.82
N ARG A 68 -7.29 10.81 -11.73
CA ARG A 68 -8.38 10.75 -12.71
C ARG A 68 -9.75 10.69 -12.03
N CYS A 69 -9.92 9.78 -11.08
CA CYS A 69 -11.20 9.59 -10.40
C CYS A 69 -11.64 10.84 -9.62
N LEU A 70 -10.69 11.60 -9.07
CA LEU A 70 -10.96 12.82 -8.31
C LEU A 70 -10.89 14.10 -9.16
N GLY A 71 -10.69 13.98 -10.48
CA GLY A 71 -10.62 15.12 -11.40
C GLY A 71 -9.40 16.03 -11.21
N ALA A 72 -8.33 15.53 -10.61
CA ALA A 72 -7.08 16.25 -10.39
C ALA A 72 -6.08 16.02 -11.54
N ALA A 73 -5.16 16.98 -11.74
CA ALA A 73 -4.11 16.86 -12.75
C ALA A 73 -3.11 15.73 -12.43
N ASP A 74 -2.77 15.60 -11.15
CA ASP A 74 -1.92 14.55 -10.59
C ASP A 74 -2.19 14.41 -9.07
N CYS A 75 -1.63 13.38 -8.45
CA CYS A 75 -1.77 13.15 -7.00
C CYS A 75 -1.16 14.26 -6.12
N GLY A 76 -0.25 15.09 -6.65
CA GLY A 76 0.34 16.21 -5.91
C GLY A 76 -0.65 17.33 -5.60
N HIS A 77 -1.83 17.31 -6.23
CA HIS A 77 -2.94 18.24 -5.97
C HIS A 77 -4.03 17.66 -5.06
N LEU A 78 -3.83 16.45 -4.54
CA LEU A 78 -4.75 15.77 -3.64
C LEU A 78 -4.20 15.78 -2.22
N LEU A 79 -5.08 15.51 -1.25
CA LEU A 79 -4.70 15.23 0.13
C LEU A 79 -5.14 13.82 0.49
N ASP A 80 -4.31 13.13 1.26
CA ASP A 80 -4.67 11.91 1.95
C ASP A 80 -4.62 12.03 3.47
N GLU A 81 -5.52 11.26 4.07
CA GLU A 81 -5.41 10.83 5.45
C GLU A 81 -5.04 9.35 5.43
N GLU A 82 -4.16 8.93 6.33
CA GLU A 82 -3.64 7.57 6.41
C GLU A 82 -3.79 7.00 7.81
N ARG A 83 -3.97 5.67 7.88
CA ARG A 83 -3.90 4.91 9.12
C ARG A 83 -3.08 3.65 8.93
N GLU A 84 -2.08 3.48 9.79
CA GLU A 84 -1.40 2.20 9.94
C GLU A 84 -2.38 1.11 10.42
N LEU A 85 -2.21 -0.08 9.88
CA LEU A 85 -3.01 -1.25 10.19
C LEU A 85 -2.19 -2.25 11.01
N ASN A 86 -2.60 -2.45 12.26
CA ASN A 86 -2.12 -3.54 13.09
C ASN A 86 -2.65 -4.90 12.56
N PRO A 87 -2.10 -6.04 13.01
CA PRO A 87 -2.47 -7.36 12.48
C PRO A 87 -3.97 -7.68 12.51
N VAL A 88 -4.72 -7.15 13.49
CA VAL A 88 -6.18 -7.33 13.56
C VAL A 88 -6.87 -6.40 12.58
N SER A 89 -6.52 -5.11 12.60
CA SER A 89 -7.17 -4.11 11.74
C SER A 89 -6.88 -4.31 10.25
N ARG A 90 -5.77 -4.97 9.88
CA ARG A 90 -5.48 -5.37 8.49
C ARG A 90 -6.60 -6.18 7.88
N LEU A 91 -7.06 -7.21 8.58
CA LEU A 91 -8.16 -8.03 8.10
C LEU A 91 -9.47 -7.28 8.21
N THR A 92 -9.78 -6.71 9.38
CA THR A 92 -11.12 -6.17 9.63
C THR A 92 -11.42 -4.94 8.79
N THR A 93 -10.43 -4.09 8.53
CA THR A 93 -10.56 -2.94 7.62
C THR A 93 -10.75 -3.40 6.19
N ALA A 94 -10.02 -4.44 5.74
CA ALA A 94 -10.22 -5.02 4.43
C ALA A 94 -11.63 -5.64 4.27
N LEU A 95 -12.18 -6.26 5.33
CA LEU A 95 -13.55 -6.76 5.32
C LEU A 95 -14.59 -5.63 5.25
N ALA A 96 -14.39 -4.56 6.01
CA ALA A 96 -15.26 -3.38 5.93
C ALA A 96 -15.20 -2.73 4.54
N LEU A 97 -14.02 -2.65 3.94
CA LEU A 97 -13.86 -2.14 2.58
C LEU A 97 -14.51 -3.05 1.54
N ALA A 98 -14.39 -4.38 1.70
CA ALA A 98 -15.07 -5.34 0.83
C ALA A 98 -16.59 -5.16 0.88
N GLU A 99 -17.15 -4.96 2.07
CA GLU A 99 -18.58 -4.69 2.27
C GLU A 99 -19.01 -3.40 1.56
N TRP A 100 -18.24 -2.31 1.69
CA TRP A 100 -18.54 -1.05 0.99
C TRP A 100 -18.43 -1.17 -0.53
N ILE A 101 -17.45 -1.93 -1.03
CA ILE A 101 -17.32 -2.23 -2.47
C ILE A 101 -18.55 -3.00 -2.95
N GLU A 102 -19.02 -4.00 -2.21
CA GLU A 102 -20.21 -4.77 -2.55
C GLU A 102 -21.48 -3.91 -2.51
N GLU A 103 -21.63 -3.06 -1.49
CA GLU A 103 -22.75 -2.13 -1.34
C GLU A 103 -22.84 -1.11 -2.49
N HIS A 104 -21.69 -0.67 -3.01
CA HIS A 104 -21.60 0.35 -4.05
C HIS A 104 -21.09 -0.18 -5.40
N GLU A 105 -21.15 -1.50 -5.63
CA GLU A 105 -20.67 -2.16 -6.85
C GLU A 105 -21.11 -1.46 -8.16
N PRO A 106 -22.36 -0.98 -8.30
CA PRO A 106 -22.81 -0.38 -9.56
C PRO A 106 -22.13 0.95 -9.92
N VAL A 107 -21.51 1.62 -8.94
CA VAL A 107 -21.00 2.99 -9.08
C VAL A 107 -19.54 3.16 -8.68
N CYS A 108 -18.99 2.24 -7.89
CA CYS A 108 -17.58 2.30 -7.51
C CYS A 108 -16.67 1.80 -8.65
N GLU A 109 -15.47 2.37 -8.74
CA GLU A 109 -14.45 1.93 -9.70
C GLU A 109 -13.27 1.34 -8.94
N ILE A 110 -12.78 0.16 -9.33
CA ILE A 110 -11.64 -0.50 -8.68
C ILE A 110 -10.41 -0.37 -9.57
N GLY A 111 -9.34 0.16 -9.00
CA GLY A 111 -8.08 0.38 -9.68
C GLY A 111 -6.86 -0.26 -8.98
N PRO A 112 -5.68 -0.07 -9.57
CA PRO A 112 -4.40 -0.50 -9.00
C PRO A 112 -4.20 0.03 -7.58
N GLY A 113 -3.65 -0.79 -6.69
CA GLY A 113 -3.24 -0.37 -5.34
C GLY A 113 -1.77 0.06 -5.26
N GLU A 114 -0.93 -0.49 -6.13
CA GLU A 114 0.52 -0.24 -6.15
C GLU A 114 1.03 -0.19 -7.59
N CYS A 115 1.65 0.92 -7.97
CA CYS A 115 2.20 1.13 -9.32
C CYS A 115 1.14 0.77 -10.38
N THR A 116 1.50 -0.02 -11.39
CA THR A 116 0.59 -0.49 -12.44
C THR A 116 0.13 -1.94 -12.20
N HIS A 117 0.25 -2.46 -10.98
CA HIS A 117 -0.17 -3.82 -10.67
C HIS A 117 -1.70 -3.93 -10.65
N PRO A 118 -2.28 -5.04 -11.15
CA PRO A 118 -3.73 -5.23 -11.07
C PRO A 118 -4.20 -5.26 -9.60
N PRO A 119 -5.45 -4.85 -9.31
CA PRO A 119 -6.02 -4.91 -7.98
C PRO A 119 -6.00 -6.34 -7.44
N LYS A 120 -5.53 -6.51 -6.19
CA LYS A 120 -5.31 -7.82 -5.57
C LYS A 120 -6.34 -8.08 -4.48
N TRP A 121 -6.89 -9.29 -4.52
CA TRP A 121 -7.75 -9.87 -3.50
C TRP A 121 -7.09 -11.11 -2.91
N THR A 122 -7.42 -11.41 -1.65
CA THR A 122 -6.94 -12.60 -0.96
C THR A 122 -8.05 -13.23 -0.12
N GLN A 123 -7.73 -14.32 0.57
CA GLN A 123 -8.63 -15.01 1.48
C GLN A 123 -7.92 -15.37 2.78
N THR A 124 -8.60 -15.18 3.91
CA THR A 124 -8.12 -15.55 5.24
C THR A 124 -9.12 -16.50 5.91
N GLU A 125 -8.64 -17.56 6.56
CA GLU A 125 -9.47 -18.51 7.29
C GLU A 125 -9.38 -18.28 8.81
N ILE A 126 -10.53 -18.12 9.47
CA ILE A 126 -10.62 -17.93 10.92
C ILE A 126 -11.75 -18.79 11.46
N GLY A 127 -11.42 -19.67 12.42
CA GLY A 127 -12.41 -20.55 13.04
C GLY A 127 -13.17 -21.41 12.02
N GLY A 128 -12.50 -21.85 10.94
CA GLY A 128 -13.10 -22.64 9.86
C GLY A 128 -13.96 -21.85 8.86
N ARG A 129 -14.11 -20.54 9.03
CA ARG A 129 -14.77 -19.66 8.05
C ARG A 129 -13.74 -18.94 7.20
N ARG A 130 -13.95 -18.95 5.88
CA ARG A 130 -13.10 -18.23 4.92
C ARG A 130 -13.71 -16.87 4.60
N TYR A 131 -12.86 -15.85 4.66
CA TYR A 131 -13.22 -14.46 4.35
C TYR A 131 -12.43 -14.01 3.13
N ARG A 132 -13.11 -13.54 2.08
CA ARG A 132 -12.50 -12.93 0.91
C ARG A 132 -12.42 -11.42 1.12
N HIS A 133 -11.25 -10.82 0.91
CA HIS A 133 -11.06 -9.40 1.16
C HIS A 133 -9.96 -8.80 0.26
N PRO A 134 -9.95 -7.47 0.06
CA PRO A 134 -8.86 -6.74 -0.57
C PRO A 134 -7.51 -7.05 0.09
N LEU A 135 -6.47 -7.12 -0.73
CA LEU A 135 -5.08 -7.22 -0.29
C LEU A 135 -4.30 -5.94 -0.65
N CYS A 136 -4.44 -5.48 -1.89
CA CYS A 136 -3.79 -4.28 -2.40
C CYS A 136 -4.58 -3.75 -3.59
N LEU A 137 -5.34 -2.67 -3.39
CA LEU A 137 -6.13 -2.01 -4.43
C LEU A 137 -6.48 -0.58 -4.05
N SER A 138 -6.93 0.20 -5.03
CA SER A 138 -7.62 1.47 -4.82
C SER A 138 -9.07 1.33 -5.27
N VAL A 139 -10.00 1.99 -4.58
CA VAL A 139 -11.40 2.06 -4.99
C VAL A 139 -11.88 3.50 -4.93
N HIS A 140 -12.48 3.96 -6.01
CA HIS A 140 -13.17 5.24 -6.08
C HIS A 140 -14.64 5.09 -5.70
N PHE A 141 -15.08 5.92 -4.77
CA PHE A 141 -16.47 6.09 -4.37
C PHE A 141 -16.93 7.49 -4.82
N PRO A 142 -17.85 7.60 -5.79
CA PRO A 142 -18.30 8.90 -6.30
C PRO A 142 -19.17 9.66 -5.27
N ALA A 143 -19.39 10.95 -5.52
CA ALA A 143 -20.31 11.76 -4.72
C ALA A 143 -21.71 11.11 -4.61
N GLY A 144 -22.31 11.22 -3.42
CA GLY A 144 -23.57 10.56 -3.08
C GLY A 144 -23.43 9.10 -2.62
N THR A 145 -22.21 8.61 -2.41
CA THR A 145 -21.95 7.28 -1.81
C THR A 145 -21.43 7.42 -0.39
N LEU A 146 -20.12 7.44 -0.20
CA LEU A 146 -19.49 7.61 1.11
C LEU A 146 -19.52 9.06 1.59
N LEU A 147 -19.54 10.01 0.66
CA LEU A 147 -19.57 11.45 0.90
C LEU A 147 -20.65 12.06 -0.01
N ASP A 148 -21.42 13.03 0.51
CA ASP A 148 -22.59 13.56 -0.21
C ASP A 148 -22.20 14.44 -1.40
N GLU A 149 -21.24 15.35 -1.22
CA GLU A 149 -20.94 16.41 -2.17
C GLU A 149 -19.69 16.14 -3.04
N THR A 150 -18.87 15.15 -2.68
CA THR A 150 -17.60 14.86 -3.36
C THR A 150 -17.31 13.36 -3.39
N GLY A 151 -16.44 12.94 -4.30
CA GLY A 151 -15.90 11.58 -4.32
C GLY A 151 -14.69 11.41 -3.42
N CYS A 152 -14.36 10.17 -3.08
CA CYS A 152 -13.11 9.82 -2.42
C CYS A 152 -12.53 8.54 -3.01
N VAL A 153 -11.20 8.39 -2.94
CA VAL A 153 -10.54 7.14 -3.27
C VAL A 153 -9.98 6.53 -1.99
N ILE A 154 -10.36 5.28 -1.68
CA ILE A 154 -9.77 4.52 -0.58
C ILE A 154 -8.73 3.57 -1.15
N ARG A 155 -7.50 3.69 -0.66
CA ARG A 155 -6.40 2.79 -0.96
C ARG A 155 -6.15 1.90 0.24
N ILE A 156 -5.96 0.60 -0.01
CA ILE A 156 -5.59 -0.34 1.04
C ILE A 156 -4.36 -1.13 0.62
N GLU A 157 -3.41 -1.27 1.54
CA GLU A 157 -2.26 -2.17 1.43
C GLU A 157 -2.17 -2.99 2.71
N THR A 158 -2.46 -4.30 2.64
CA THR A 158 -2.41 -5.16 3.83
C THR A 158 -1.15 -6.02 3.90
N ARG A 159 -0.29 -6.00 2.86
CA ARG A 159 1.01 -6.69 2.90
C ARG A 159 1.95 -5.89 3.77
N GLU A 160 2.47 -6.54 4.80
CA GLU A 160 3.60 -6.00 5.54
C GLU A 160 4.88 -6.58 4.97
N THR A 161 5.80 -5.69 4.61
CA THR A 161 7.14 -6.05 4.13
C THR A 161 8.17 -5.20 4.85
N VAL A 162 9.47 -5.49 4.65
CA VAL A 162 10.54 -4.64 5.19
C VAL A 162 10.45 -3.20 4.66
N MET A 163 9.83 -2.98 3.50
CA MET A 163 9.72 -1.67 2.85
C MET A 163 8.36 -0.99 3.04
N TYR A 164 7.32 -1.73 3.45
CA TYR A 164 5.95 -1.23 3.50
C TYR A 164 5.25 -1.65 4.78
N SER A 165 4.71 -0.66 5.48
CA SER A 165 3.72 -0.87 6.53
C SER A 165 2.38 -1.20 5.88
N ALA A 166 1.57 -2.01 6.59
CA ALA A 166 0.19 -2.19 6.17
C ALA A 166 -0.61 -0.95 6.57
N GLU A 167 -1.38 -0.38 5.66
CA GLU A 167 -2.07 0.89 5.84
C GLU A 167 -3.36 0.97 5.02
N VAL A 168 -4.20 1.94 5.40
CA VAL A 168 -5.37 2.38 4.63
C VAL A 168 -5.32 3.90 4.53
N SER A 169 -5.55 4.40 3.32
CA SER A 169 -5.50 5.84 3.05
C SER A 169 -6.73 6.29 2.27
N ALA A 170 -7.24 7.48 2.58
CA ALA A 170 -8.39 8.08 1.89
C ALA A 170 -7.95 9.38 1.21
N TYR A 171 -8.05 9.41 -0.12
CA TYR A 171 -7.68 10.54 -0.97
C TYR A 171 -8.91 11.37 -1.32
N VAL A 172 -8.75 12.68 -1.25
CA VAL A 172 -9.77 13.68 -1.56
C VAL A 172 -9.15 14.95 -2.15
N THR A 173 -9.97 15.85 -2.67
CA THR A 173 -9.54 17.21 -3.00
C THR A 173 -9.23 18.02 -1.73
N PRO A 174 -8.37 19.06 -1.80
CA PRO A 174 -7.87 19.76 -0.62
C PRO A 174 -8.93 20.29 0.36
N ASP A 175 -10.07 20.74 -0.16
CA ASP A 175 -11.17 21.30 0.65
C ASP A 175 -11.90 20.24 1.51
N ASN A 176 -11.61 18.96 1.30
CA ASN A 176 -12.35 17.83 1.86
C ASN A 176 -11.52 16.95 2.83
N GLN A 177 -10.34 17.40 3.26
CA GLN A 177 -9.47 16.61 4.16
C GLN A 177 -10.20 16.08 5.41
N ALA A 178 -11.02 16.92 6.06
CA ALA A 178 -11.78 16.49 7.25
C ALA A 178 -12.77 15.36 6.94
N HIS A 179 -13.31 15.33 5.72
CA HIS A 179 -14.19 14.27 5.24
C HIS A 179 -13.42 12.96 5.00
N ALA A 180 -12.18 13.02 4.47
CA ALA A 180 -11.32 11.84 4.35
C ALA A 180 -11.07 11.16 5.71
N ARG A 181 -10.75 11.96 6.73
CA ARG A 181 -10.59 11.46 8.10
C ARG A 181 -11.87 10.81 8.63
N ALA A 182 -13.02 11.44 8.41
CA ALA A 182 -14.31 10.89 8.83
C ALA A 182 -14.64 9.56 8.12
N VAL A 183 -14.28 9.40 6.84
CA VAL A 183 -14.41 8.12 6.12
C VAL A 183 -13.54 7.04 6.78
N LEU A 184 -12.30 7.36 7.16
CA LEU A 184 -11.41 6.44 7.87
C LEU A 184 -11.88 6.10 9.30
N ASP A 185 -12.59 7.02 9.96
CA ASP A 185 -13.26 6.73 11.23
C ASP A 185 -14.39 5.72 11.05
N ARG A 186 -15.28 5.96 10.08
CA ARG A 186 -16.40 5.05 9.82
C ARG A 186 -15.94 3.66 9.40
N ILE A 187 -14.89 3.55 8.57
CA ILE A 187 -14.40 2.23 8.16
C ILE A 187 -13.78 1.49 9.36
N ALA A 188 -13.11 2.20 10.27
CA ALA A 188 -12.54 1.63 11.48
C ALA A 188 -13.63 1.17 12.45
N ASP A 189 -14.70 1.95 12.61
CA ASP A 189 -15.86 1.56 13.42
C ASP A 189 -16.53 0.32 12.84
N ARG A 190 -16.76 0.30 11.53
CA ARG A 190 -17.33 -0.88 10.84
C ARG A 190 -16.42 -2.10 10.94
N ALA A 191 -15.11 -1.91 10.83
CA ALA A 191 -14.12 -2.96 11.01
C ALA A 191 -14.18 -3.57 12.43
N ASN A 192 -14.41 -2.75 13.46
CA ASN A 192 -14.55 -3.22 14.84
C ASN A 192 -15.82 -4.06 15.07
N GLU A 193 -16.89 -3.80 14.33
CA GLU A 193 -18.13 -4.58 14.33
C GLU A 193 -17.94 -5.93 13.62
N LEU A 194 -17.23 -5.92 12.48
CA LEU A 194 -16.97 -7.10 11.65
C LEU A 194 -15.88 -8.01 12.20
N ASN A 195 -15.29 -7.68 13.36
CA ASN A 195 -14.13 -8.36 13.89
C ASN A 195 -14.39 -9.87 14.16
N PRO A 196 -13.83 -10.78 13.34
CA PRO A 196 -14.09 -12.22 13.45
C PRO A 196 -13.42 -12.87 14.66
N TYR A 197 -12.49 -12.16 15.31
CA TYR A 197 -11.81 -12.60 16.53
C TYR A 197 -12.61 -12.25 17.80
N ARG A 198 -13.62 -11.37 17.72
CA ARG A 198 -14.42 -10.97 18.86
C ARG A 198 -15.16 -12.18 19.46
N GLY A 199 -15.00 -12.38 20.77
CA GLY A 199 -15.61 -13.50 21.49
C GLY A 199 -14.99 -14.87 21.22
N ARG A 200 -13.88 -14.93 20.48
CA ARG A 200 -13.13 -16.17 20.22
C ARG A 200 -11.99 -16.35 21.23
N ALA A 201 -11.49 -17.57 21.35
CA ALA A 201 -10.32 -17.91 22.14
C ALA A 201 -9.17 -18.39 21.24
N VAL A 202 -7.93 -18.27 21.71
CA VAL A 202 -6.75 -18.81 21.03
C VAL A 202 -6.33 -20.10 21.71
N ARG A 203 -6.30 -21.20 20.97
CA ARG A 203 -5.71 -22.47 21.40
C ARG A 203 -4.25 -22.52 21.00
N ALA A 204 -3.37 -22.57 21.99
CA ALA A 204 -1.97 -22.93 21.79
C ALA A 204 -1.81 -24.45 21.91
N THR A 205 -1.21 -25.10 20.91
CA THR A 205 -0.90 -26.54 20.94
C THR A 205 0.59 -26.73 20.68
N ASN A 206 1.26 -27.57 21.47
CA ASN A 206 2.64 -27.96 21.22
C ASN A 206 2.72 -29.46 20.97
N ARG A 207 2.78 -29.86 19.69
CA ARG A 207 2.91 -31.28 19.28
C ARG A 207 4.13 -31.50 18.39
N HIS A 208 4.36 -30.60 17.44
CA HIS A 208 5.49 -30.60 16.52
C HIS A 208 6.07 -29.18 16.37
N GLY A 209 6.01 -28.40 17.45
CA GLY A 209 6.12 -26.95 17.42
C GLY A 209 4.86 -26.29 17.98
N LEU A 210 5.02 -25.03 18.37
CA LEU A 210 3.94 -24.21 18.89
C LEU A 210 3.03 -23.77 17.75
N SER A 211 1.77 -24.16 17.79
CA SER A 211 0.74 -23.70 16.86
C SER A 211 -0.37 -22.97 17.60
N PHE A 212 -0.92 -21.95 16.96
CA PHE A 212 -2.03 -21.17 17.47
C PHE A 212 -3.22 -21.33 16.53
N ALA A 213 -4.39 -21.61 17.10
CA ALA A 213 -5.64 -21.71 16.36
C ALA A 213 -6.74 -20.89 17.04
N VAL A 214 -7.48 -20.11 16.27
CA VAL A 214 -8.67 -19.41 16.75
C VAL A 214 -9.80 -20.44 16.87
N ILE A 215 -10.42 -20.51 18.05
CA ILE A 215 -11.52 -21.42 18.37
C ILE A 215 -12.69 -20.64 18.99
N ASP A 216 -13.87 -21.25 18.98
CA ASP A 216 -14.94 -20.83 19.88
C ASP A 216 -14.51 -20.97 21.34
N LEU A 217 -14.96 -20.03 22.17
CA LEU A 217 -14.83 -20.18 23.61
C LEU A 217 -15.60 -21.44 24.03
N PRO A 218 -14.93 -22.46 24.58
CA PRO A 218 -15.61 -23.69 24.95
C PRO A 218 -16.71 -23.39 25.97
N ALA A 219 -17.92 -23.94 25.78
CA ALA A 219 -19.02 -23.76 26.74
C ALA A 219 -18.67 -24.30 28.15
N THR A 220 -17.68 -25.19 28.23
CA THR A 220 -17.13 -25.70 29.48
C THR A 220 -16.18 -24.73 30.17
N ALA A 221 -15.74 -23.64 29.52
CA ALA A 221 -14.89 -22.63 30.13
C ALA A 221 -15.68 -21.86 31.20
N THR A 222 -15.26 -22.03 32.44
CA THR A 222 -15.83 -21.40 33.64
C THR A 222 -14.71 -20.78 34.46
N ARG A 223 -15.05 -19.89 35.39
CA ARG A 223 -14.06 -19.31 36.33
C ARG A 223 -13.25 -20.36 37.10
N ARG A 224 -13.76 -21.58 37.24
CA ARG A 224 -13.10 -22.67 37.96
C ARG A 224 -12.04 -23.42 37.16
N ASN A 225 -12.05 -23.31 35.82
CA ASN A 225 -11.13 -24.05 34.96
C ASN A 225 -10.36 -23.16 33.98
N VAL A 226 -10.62 -21.85 34.00
CA VAL A 226 -9.80 -20.83 33.34
C VAL A 226 -8.80 -20.29 34.36
N ILE A 227 -7.52 -20.58 34.15
CA ILE A 227 -6.44 -20.07 34.99
C ILE A 227 -6.04 -18.70 34.46
N VAL A 228 -6.57 -17.65 35.08
CA VAL A 228 -6.15 -16.26 34.88
C VAL A 228 -6.00 -15.61 36.26
N ALA A 229 -5.14 -14.60 36.36
CA ALA A 229 -4.96 -13.86 37.60
C ALA A 229 -6.29 -13.21 38.05
N ASP A 230 -6.52 -13.12 39.36
CA ASP A 230 -7.80 -12.62 39.91
C ASP A 230 -8.13 -11.18 39.47
N GLU A 231 -7.10 -10.39 39.16
CA GLU A 231 -7.17 -9.03 38.62
C GLU A 231 -7.80 -8.93 37.22
N VAL A 232 -7.79 -10.01 36.44
CA VAL A 232 -8.36 -10.06 35.08
C VAL A 232 -9.87 -10.28 35.12
N TRP A 233 -10.40 -10.87 36.20
CA TRP A 233 -11.83 -11.01 36.37
C TRP A 233 -12.41 -9.65 36.80
N PRO A 234 -13.24 -8.98 35.98
CA PRO A 234 -13.93 -7.78 36.45
C PRO A 234 -14.69 -8.15 37.72
N ARG A 235 -14.49 -7.38 38.79
CA ARG A 235 -15.31 -7.48 39.99
C ARG A 235 -16.74 -7.15 39.56
N SER A 236 -17.53 -8.17 39.25
CA SER A 236 -18.96 -8.01 39.07
C SER A 236 -19.51 -7.60 40.43
N THR A 237 -19.71 -6.30 40.62
CA THR A 237 -20.45 -5.75 41.75
C THR A 237 -21.87 -6.29 41.62
N SER A 238 -22.22 -7.25 42.48
CA SER A 238 -23.61 -7.62 42.68
C SER A 238 -24.33 -6.44 43.29
N VAL A 239 -25.36 -5.93 42.61
CA VAL A 239 -26.48 -5.20 43.21
C VAL A 239 -27.74 -5.95 42.82
#